data_AF-A0A7W0MVP7-F1
#
_entry.id   AF-A0A7W0MVP7-F1
#
_cell.length_a   1.000
_cell.length_b   1.000
_cell.length_c   1.000
_cell.angle_alpha   90.00
_cell.angle_beta   90.00
_cell.angle_gamma   90.00
#
_symmetry.space_group_name_H-M   'P 1'
#
loop_
_entity.id
_entity.type
_entity.pdbx_description
1 polymer ?
#
loop_
_entity_poly.entity_id
_entity_poly.type
_entity_poly.pdbx_seq_one_letter_code
_entity_poly.pdbx_strand_id
1 'polypeptide(L)'
;MPVEPRFVCRFVAEPPQELLPYGRWATTLGRHFLGACDAIEPEDEDLGEPGEISFYPDRTWAGRTFVPATARTSTGLEVYGYVAFRPGGENGEASEFSAVADYTDATAEANPEWRLDLCDEVVGAWRGESGKTADMTLVWGRPLVAGGAVVTAELAGLTVDQCTLVDDRFTLLAPDNYRVDTLDCTLYDAKGRELATESLYEEDREDARGDEEDDG
;
A
#
# COMPACT_ATOMS: atom_id res chain seq x y z
N MET A 1 -19.69 -10.86 -24.48
CA MET A 1 -18.57 -10.20 -23.78
C MET A 1 -17.39 -10.19 -24.73
N PRO A 2 -16.81 -9.03 -25.05
CA PRO A 2 -15.52 -9.00 -25.73
C PRO A 2 -14.47 -9.71 -24.87
N VAL A 3 -13.43 -10.23 -25.51
CA VAL A 3 -12.29 -10.80 -24.80
C VAL A 3 -11.59 -9.69 -24.05
N GLU A 4 -11.23 -9.93 -22.79
CA GLU A 4 -10.45 -8.99 -21.98
C GLU A 4 -9.02 -8.91 -22.56
N PRO A 5 -8.59 -7.77 -23.11
CA PRO A 5 -7.25 -7.64 -23.69
C PRO A 5 -6.13 -7.81 -22.65
N ARG A 6 -6.41 -7.51 -21.37
CA ARG A 6 -5.45 -7.61 -20.27
C ARG A 6 -5.91 -8.63 -19.23
N PHE A 7 -5.41 -9.86 -19.38
CA PHE A 7 -5.63 -10.90 -18.38
C PHE A 7 -4.76 -10.66 -17.15
N VAL A 8 -5.36 -10.09 -16.11
CA VAL A 8 -4.75 -9.88 -14.79
C VAL A 8 -5.75 -10.23 -13.69
N CYS A 9 -5.27 -10.67 -12.54
CA CYS A 9 -6.11 -10.93 -11.40
C CYS A 9 -6.70 -9.62 -10.84
N ARG A 10 -7.97 -9.65 -10.42
CA ARG A 10 -8.70 -8.49 -9.87
C ARG A 10 -9.35 -8.90 -8.57
N PHE A 11 -9.30 -8.01 -7.58
CA PHE A 11 -9.86 -8.17 -6.24
C PHE A 11 -9.39 -9.47 -5.58
N VAL A 12 -8.08 -9.70 -5.62
CA VAL A 12 -7.47 -10.95 -5.11
C VAL A 12 -7.37 -11.00 -3.60
N ALA A 13 -7.29 -9.84 -2.95
CA ALA A 13 -7.27 -9.74 -1.51
C ALA A 13 -8.69 -9.64 -0.95
N GLU A 14 -8.88 -10.26 0.21
CA GLU A 14 -10.07 -10.01 1.00
C GLU A 14 -10.07 -8.55 1.47
N PRO A 15 -11.23 -7.87 1.49
CA PRO A 15 -11.35 -6.53 2.04
C PRO A 15 -11.03 -6.53 3.54
N PRO A 16 -10.81 -5.35 4.15
CA PRO A 16 -10.64 -5.25 5.60
C PRO A 16 -11.80 -5.94 6.32
N GLN A 17 -11.47 -6.81 7.28
CA GLN A 17 -12.45 -7.59 8.04
C GLN A 17 -12.75 -6.98 9.40
N GLU A 18 -11.80 -6.24 9.97
CA GLU A 18 -11.90 -5.66 11.31
C GLU A 18 -11.85 -4.14 11.29
N LEU A 19 -12.20 -3.53 12.42
CA LEU A 19 -11.88 -2.13 12.67
C LEU A 19 -10.36 -1.97 12.82
N LEU A 20 -9.88 -0.73 12.73
CA LEU A 20 -8.48 -0.43 13.00
C LEU A 20 -8.06 -0.99 14.37
N PRO A 21 -6.83 -1.53 14.49
CA PRO A 21 -6.34 -2.12 15.73
C PRO A 21 -6.50 -1.22 16.94
N TYR A 22 -6.98 -1.80 18.05
CA TYR A 22 -7.13 -1.10 19.33
C TYR A 22 -6.82 -2.01 20.52
N GLY A 23 -6.63 -1.40 21.71
CA GLY A 23 -6.43 -2.12 22.96
C GLY A 23 -5.28 -3.12 22.91
N ARG A 24 -5.50 -4.33 23.44
CA ARG A 24 -4.47 -5.40 23.47
C ARG A 24 -4.00 -5.82 22.08
N TRP A 25 -4.87 -5.69 21.08
CA TRP A 25 -4.54 -6.06 19.72
C TRP A 25 -3.54 -5.08 19.11
N ALA A 26 -3.82 -3.77 19.21
CA ALA A 26 -2.87 -2.72 18.86
C ALA A 26 -1.53 -2.86 19.61
N THR A 27 -1.55 -3.20 20.90
CA THR A 27 -0.30 -3.45 21.65
C THR A 27 0.50 -4.62 21.08
N THR A 28 -0.18 -5.70 20.67
CA THR A 28 0.47 -6.88 20.11
C THR A 28 1.12 -6.58 18.78
N LEU A 29 0.38 -5.96 17.85
CA LEU A 29 0.89 -5.52 16.56
C LEU A 29 2.00 -4.50 16.71
N GLY A 30 1.81 -3.49 17.58
CA GLY A 30 2.79 -2.45 17.84
C GLY A 30 4.13 -3.01 18.31
N ARG A 31 4.13 -4.04 19.17
CA ARG A 31 5.37 -4.71 19.59
C ARG A 31 6.11 -5.36 18.41
N HIS A 32 5.39 -5.97 17.47
CA HIS A 32 6.01 -6.59 16.30
C HIS A 32 6.56 -5.52 15.33
N PHE A 33 5.79 -4.45 15.09
CA PHE A 33 6.21 -3.35 14.24
C PHE A 33 7.43 -2.60 14.79
N LEU A 34 7.38 -2.19 16.07
CA LEU A 34 8.51 -1.52 16.72
C LEU A 34 9.74 -2.41 16.79
N GLY A 35 9.57 -3.72 17.01
CA GLY A 35 10.68 -4.67 16.95
C GLY A 35 11.31 -4.79 15.56
N ALA A 36 10.57 -4.53 14.48
CA ALA A 36 11.14 -4.41 13.14
C ALA A 36 11.82 -3.06 12.93
N CYS A 37 11.26 -1.97 13.48
CA CYS A 37 11.89 -0.64 13.44
C CYS A 37 13.25 -0.64 14.17
N ASP A 38 13.35 -1.29 15.33
CA ASP A 38 14.59 -1.45 16.11
C ASP A 38 15.69 -2.23 15.35
N ALA A 39 15.30 -3.00 14.33
CA ALA A 39 16.22 -3.79 13.52
C ALA A 39 16.73 -3.06 12.28
N ILE A 40 16.24 -1.84 12.02
CA ILE A 40 16.72 -1.00 10.92
C ILE A 40 18.15 -0.54 11.25
N GLU A 41 19.07 -0.71 10.31
CA GLU A 41 20.44 -0.20 10.38
C GLU A 41 20.54 1.01 9.44
N PRO A 42 20.28 2.24 9.92
CA PRO A 42 20.37 3.44 9.08
C PRO A 42 21.83 3.70 8.67
N GLU A 43 22.06 4.06 7.41
CA GLU A 43 23.42 4.19 6.88
C GLU A 43 24.17 5.39 7.47
N ASP A 44 23.53 6.57 7.51
CA ASP A 44 24.18 7.84 7.88
C ASP A 44 23.34 8.74 8.81
N GLU A 45 22.15 8.30 9.23
CA GLU A 45 21.21 9.13 10.01
C GLU A 45 20.76 8.48 11.32
N ASP A 46 20.49 9.31 12.32
CA ASP A 46 19.84 8.86 13.56
C ASP A 46 18.32 8.82 13.33
N LEU A 47 17.76 7.61 13.36
CA LEU A 47 16.30 7.41 13.24
C LEU A 47 15.54 8.04 14.40
N GLY A 48 16.16 8.16 15.57
CA GLY A 48 15.46 8.55 16.79
C GLY A 48 14.43 7.52 17.24
N GLU A 49 13.52 7.96 18.12
CA GLU A 49 12.51 7.10 18.74
C GLU A 49 11.18 7.20 17.98
N PRO A 50 10.56 6.09 17.54
CA PRO A 50 9.22 6.09 16.97
C PRO A 50 8.15 6.60 17.95
N GLY A 51 7.25 7.46 17.46
CA GLY A 51 6.14 8.03 18.20
C GLY A 51 4.88 7.14 18.24
N GLU A 52 3.71 7.78 18.16
CA GLU A 52 2.43 7.08 18.11
C GLU A 52 2.26 6.33 16.77
N ILE A 53 1.86 5.06 16.85
CA ILE A 53 1.67 4.21 15.67
C ILE A 53 0.29 4.47 15.06
N SER A 54 0.28 4.85 13.79
CA SER A 54 -0.91 4.90 12.96
C SER A 54 -1.07 3.58 12.20
N PHE A 55 -2.03 2.76 12.61
CA PHE A 55 -2.39 1.53 11.89
C PHE A 55 -3.33 1.81 10.71
N TYR A 56 -3.25 0.99 9.67
CA TYR A 56 -4.10 1.06 8.49
C TYR A 56 -5.06 -0.16 8.45
N PRO A 57 -6.14 -0.12 7.65
CA PRO A 57 -7.04 -1.26 7.49
C PRO A 57 -6.31 -2.53 7.10
N ASP A 58 -6.79 -3.69 7.57
CA ASP A 58 -6.16 -4.95 7.24
C ASP A 58 -6.42 -5.38 5.79
N ARG A 59 -5.52 -6.19 5.22
CA ARG A 59 -5.76 -6.92 3.97
C ARG A 59 -5.33 -8.35 4.09
N THR A 60 -6.16 -9.28 3.62
CA THR A 60 -5.82 -10.70 3.64
C THR A 60 -5.60 -11.23 2.24
N TRP A 61 -4.43 -11.82 2.00
CA TRP A 61 -4.09 -12.44 0.73
C TRP A 61 -3.22 -13.67 0.97
N ALA A 62 -3.45 -14.72 0.16
CA ALA A 62 -2.72 -15.98 0.25
C ALA A 62 -2.65 -16.60 1.67
N GLY A 63 -3.70 -16.42 2.47
CA GLY A 63 -3.81 -16.97 3.83
C GLY A 63 -3.07 -16.17 4.92
N ARG A 64 -2.55 -14.98 4.60
CA ARG A 64 -1.97 -14.05 5.58
C ARG A 64 -2.73 -12.74 5.58
N THR A 65 -2.89 -12.17 6.77
CA THR A 65 -3.42 -10.83 6.98
C THR A 65 -2.25 -9.88 7.21
N PHE A 66 -2.28 -8.74 6.52
CA PHE A 66 -1.31 -7.66 6.58
C PHE A 66 -1.98 -6.45 7.21
N VAL A 67 -1.34 -5.88 8.24
CA VAL A 67 -1.78 -4.65 8.89
C VAL A 67 -0.65 -3.64 8.79
N PRO A 68 -0.75 -2.67 7.87
CA PRO A 68 0.25 -1.63 7.74
C PRO A 68 0.27 -0.68 8.93
N ALA A 69 1.41 -0.05 9.15
CA ALA A 69 1.66 0.88 10.23
C ALA A 69 2.68 1.95 9.81
N THR A 70 2.48 3.17 10.29
CA THR A 70 3.48 4.23 10.23
C THR A 70 3.64 4.92 11.59
N ALA A 71 4.80 5.52 11.85
CA ALA A 71 5.03 6.35 13.02
C ALA A 71 6.08 7.43 12.71
N ARG A 72 5.84 8.66 13.19
CA ARG A 72 6.84 9.73 13.13
C ARG A 72 7.88 9.55 14.21
N THR A 73 9.14 9.72 13.84
CA THR A 73 10.24 9.61 14.78
C THR A 73 10.57 10.95 15.43
N SER A 74 11.32 10.91 16.53
CA SER A 74 11.78 12.13 17.22
C SER A 74 12.72 13.01 16.39
N THR A 75 13.31 12.48 15.31
CA THR A 75 14.19 13.22 14.39
C THR A 75 13.45 13.80 13.18
N GLY A 76 12.16 13.51 13.03
CA GLY A 76 11.31 14.06 11.95
C GLY A 76 11.16 13.13 10.75
N LEU A 77 11.83 11.97 10.75
CA LEU A 77 11.64 10.90 9.78
C LEU A 77 10.32 10.18 10.03
N GLU A 78 9.92 9.36 9.07
CA GLU A 78 8.81 8.42 9.23
C GLU A 78 9.30 6.99 9.10
N VAL A 79 8.96 6.14 10.08
CA VAL A 79 9.07 4.69 9.92
C VAL A 79 7.75 4.15 9.40
N TYR A 80 7.82 3.25 8.42
CA TYR A 80 6.66 2.65 7.78
C TYR A 80 6.87 1.16 7.54
N GLY A 81 5.78 0.41 7.44
CA GLY A 81 5.83 -1.01 7.14
C GLY A 81 4.55 -1.73 7.52
N TYR A 82 4.64 -3.01 7.84
CA TYR A 82 3.46 -3.80 8.22
C TYR A 82 3.78 -4.93 9.19
N VAL A 83 2.73 -5.42 9.84
CA VAL A 83 2.73 -6.70 10.55
C VAL A 83 1.86 -7.69 9.77
N ALA A 84 2.43 -8.85 9.45
CA ALA A 84 1.73 -9.94 8.79
C ALA A 84 1.58 -11.14 9.74
N PHE A 85 0.43 -11.80 9.68
CA PHE A 85 0.14 -12.99 10.49
C PHE A 85 -0.84 -13.91 9.78
N ARG A 86 -0.95 -15.14 10.27
CA ARG A 86 -2.00 -16.07 9.87
C ARG A 86 -3.23 -15.84 10.76
N PRO A 87 -4.41 -15.54 10.18
CA PRO A 87 -5.63 -15.34 10.96
C PRO A 87 -6.06 -16.65 11.63
N GLY A 88 -6.65 -16.54 12.82
CA GLY A 88 -7.06 -17.69 13.64
C GLY A 88 -8.35 -18.39 13.19
N GLY A 89 -9.09 -17.84 12.22
CA GLY A 89 -10.45 -18.28 11.89
C GLY A 89 -11.44 -18.04 13.03
N GLU A 90 -12.65 -18.63 12.97
CA GLU A 90 -13.75 -18.32 13.91
C GLU A 90 -13.44 -18.53 15.40
N ASN A 91 -12.51 -19.43 15.75
CA ASN A 91 -12.24 -19.80 17.15
C ASN A 91 -10.74 -19.93 17.47
N GLY A 92 -9.86 -19.51 16.57
CA GLY A 92 -8.42 -19.54 16.78
C GLY A 92 -7.84 -18.16 17.05
N GLU A 93 -6.63 -18.13 17.59
CA GLU A 93 -5.86 -16.91 17.76
C GLU A 93 -4.97 -16.68 16.52
N ALA A 94 -4.68 -15.41 16.22
CA ALA A 94 -3.69 -15.05 15.22
C ALA A 94 -2.32 -15.66 15.57
N SER A 95 -1.59 -16.11 14.55
CA SER A 95 -0.32 -16.81 14.72
C SER A 95 0.67 -16.49 13.60
N GLU A 96 1.88 -17.03 13.67
CA GLU A 96 2.90 -16.87 12.62
C GLU A 96 3.22 -15.38 12.30
N PHE A 97 3.36 -14.55 13.34
CA PHE A 97 3.67 -13.13 13.17
C PHE A 97 5.04 -12.91 12.54
N SER A 98 5.08 -11.98 11.59
CA SER A 98 6.27 -11.39 10.99
C SER A 98 6.02 -9.89 10.78
N ALA A 99 7.07 -9.08 10.80
CA ALA A 99 6.95 -7.65 10.52
C ALA A 99 8.11 -7.21 9.62
N VAL A 100 7.82 -6.21 8.79
CA VAL A 100 8.78 -5.50 7.93
C VAL A 100 8.62 -4.02 8.26
N ALA A 101 9.73 -3.31 8.33
CA ALA A 101 9.75 -1.86 8.52
C ALA A 101 10.95 -1.27 7.77
N ASP A 102 10.76 -0.07 7.27
CA ASP A 102 11.79 0.80 6.69
C ASP A 102 11.50 2.24 7.12
N TYR A 103 12.30 3.20 6.66
CA TYR A 103 12.17 4.61 6.99
C TYR A 103 12.33 5.52 5.77
N THR A 104 11.78 6.72 5.88
CA THR A 104 11.86 7.74 4.82
C THR A 104 11.88 9.15 5.42
N ASP A 105 12.53 10.07 4.69
CA ASP A 105 12.43 11.52 4.89
C ASP A 105 11.34 12.17 4.00
N ALA A 106 10.90 11.45 2.96
CA ALA A 106 9.85 11.86 2.04
C ALA A 106 8.48 11.77 2.72
N THR A 107 8.00 12.92 3.18
CA THR A 107 6.81 13.03 4.02
C THR A 107 5.82 14.02 3.42
N ALA A 108 4.52 13.88 3.75
CA ALA A 108 3.49 14.81 3.28
C ALA A 108 3.78 16.28 3.65
N GLU A 109 4.44 16.55 4.78
CA GLU A 109 4.86 17.91 5.17
C GLU A 109 5.98 18.46 4.27
N ALA A 110 6.88 17.60 3.80
CA ALA A 110 7.97 17.95 2.90
C ALA A 110 7.52 18.08 1.44
N ASN A 111 6.41 17.43 1.07
CA ASN A 111 5.88 17.37 -0.29
C ASN A 111 4.42 17.87 -0.35
N PRO A 112 4.17 19.19 -0.21
CA PRO A 112 2.83 19.77 -0.11
C PRO A 112 1.99 19.67 -1.39
N GLU A 113 2.59 19.30 -2.51
CA GLU A 113 1.94 19.05 -3.79
C GLU A 113 1.24 17.68 -3.86
N TRP A 114 1.65 16.72 -3.03
CA TRP A 114 1.06 15.40 -2.99
C TRP A 114 -0.43 15.47 -2.62
N ARG A 115 -1.25 14.66 -3.29
CA ARG A 115 -2.68 14.55 -2.95
C ARG A 115 -3.03 13.24 -2.25
N LEU A 116 -2.16 12.24 -2.38
CA LEU A 116 -2.16 11.00 -1.60
C LEU A 116 -0.77 10.81 -0.99
N ASP A 117 -0.75 10.44 0.28
CA ASP A 117 0.45 10.01 1.00
C ASP A 117 0.49 8.49 0.91
N LEU A 118 1.42 7.94 0.12
CA LEU A 118 1.46 6.52 -0.26
C LEU A 118 2.71 5.83 0.27
N CYS A 119 2.53 4.62 0.78
CA CYS A 119 3.60 3.67 1.03
C CYS A 119 3.24 2.35 0.36
N ASP A 120 4.25 1.59 -0.04
CA ASP A 120 4.09 0.27 -0.62
C ASP A 120 5.17 -0.72 -0.18
N GLU A 121 4.87 -2.01 -0.34
CA GLU A 121 5.83 -3.10 -0.16
C GLU A 121 5.39 -4.34 -0.95
N VAL A 122 6.34 -5.01 -1.60
CA VAL A 122 6.06 -6.25 -2.35
C VAL A 122 5.95 -7.43 -1.39
N VAL A 123 4.74 -7.99 -1.26
CA VAL A 123 4.44 -9.08 -0.30
C VAL A 123 4.37 -10.47 -0.95
N GLY A 124 4.52 -10.54 -2.27
CA GLY A 124 4.55 -11.81 -3.00
C GLY A 124 4.52 -11.62 -4.51
N ALA A 125 4.12 -12.67 -5.22
CA ALA A 125 4.11 -12.68 -6.67
C ALA A 125 2.89 -13.45 -7.22
N TRP A 126 2.31 -12.96 -8.32
CA TRP A 126 1.25 -13.63 -9.07
C TRP A 126 1.75 -14.07 -10.44
N ARG A 127 1.42 -15.30 -10.85
CA ARG A 127 1.87 -15.85 -12.12
C ARG A 127 0.82 -15.61 -13.21
N GLY A 128 1.19 -14.81 -14.20
CA GLY A 128 0.43 -14.58 -15.42
C GLY A 128 0.79 -15.57 -16.54
N GLU A 129 0.30 -15.28 -17.76
CA GLU A 129 0.56 -16.15 -18.90
C GLU A 129 2.03 -16.12 -19.37
N SER A 130 2.42 -17.12 -20.14
CA SER A 130 3.73 -17.19 -20.81
C SER A 130 4.94 -17.03 -19.86
N GLY A 131 4.76 -17.38 -18.59
CA GLY A 131 5.81 -17.28 -17.57
C GLY A 131 6.02 -15.87 -17.01
N LYS A 132 5.18 -14.89 -17.39
CA LYS A 132 5.20 -13.56 -16.78
C LYS A 132 4.72 -13.60 -15.34
N THR A 133 5.23 -12.69 -14.54
CA THR A 133 4.88 -12.56 -13.12
C THR A 133 4.56 -11.10 -12.85
N ALA A 134 3.57 -10.84 -12.00
CA ALA A 134 3.30 -9.55 -11.39
C ALA A 134 3.80 -9.57 -9.95
N ASP A 135 4.32 -8.45 -9.48
CA ASP A 135 4.61 -8.26 -8.07
C ASP A 135 3.28 -8.03 -7.34
N MET A 136 3.06 -8.73 -6.23
CA MET A 136 1.87 -8.52 -5.42
C MET A 136 2.21 -7.48 -4.37
N THR A 137 1.77 -6.25 -4.62
CA THR A 137 2.16 -5.07 -3.85
C THR A 137 1.05 -4.72 -2.86
N LEU A 138 1.43 -4.61 -1.59
CA LEU A 138 0.61 -4.03 -0.54
C LEU A 138 0.81 -2.52 -0.61
N VAL A 139 -0.27 -1.76 -0.75
CA VAL A 139 -0.23 -0.29 -0.80
C VAL A 139 -1.11 0.25 0.32
N TRP A 140 -0.63 1.23 1.06
CA TRP A 140 -1.42 1.89 2.10
C TRP A 140 -1.12 3.37 2.13
N GLY A 141 -2.03 4.12 2.74
CA GLY A 141 -1.88 5.56 2.73
C GLY A 141 -3.10 6.31 3.24
N ARG A 142 -3.05 7.62 3.04
CA ARG A 142 -4.13 8.54 3.40
C ARG A 142 -4.30 9.65 2.36
N PRO A 143 -5.53 10.15 2.15
CA PRO A 143 -5.74 11.35 1.37
C PRO A 143 -5.14 12.60 2.03
N LEU A 144 -4.55 13.46 1.21
CA LEU A 144 -4.13 14.82 1.57
C LEU A 144 -5.13 15.89 1.09
N VAL A 145 -6.18 15.44 0.38
CA VAL A 145 -7.33 16.26 -0.06
C VAL A 145 -8.62 15.81 0.60
N ALA A 146 -9.53 16.76 0.85
CA ALA A 146 -10.79 16.49 1.54
C ALA A 146 -11.85 15.83 0.65
N GLY A 147 -12.77 15.10 1.28
CA GLY A 147 -13.98 14.57 0.64
C GLY A 147 -13.85 13.18 0.01
N GLY A 148 -12.69 12.53 0.21
CA GLY A 148 -12.46 11.15 -0.19
C GLY A 148 -13.41 10.16 0.50
N ALA A 149 -13.69 9.05 -0.18
CA ALA A 149 -14.50 7.97 0.36
C ALA A 149 -13.96 6.58 0.00
N VAL A 150 -13.42 6.42 -1.21
CA VAL A 150 -12.89 5.13 -1.71
C VAL A 150 -11.60 5.39 -2.47
N VAL A 151 -10.62 4.50 -2.31
CA VAL A 151 -9.41 4.46 -3.13
C VAL A 151 -9.41 3.18 -3.97
N THR A 152 -8.99 3.27 -5.23
CA THR A 152 -8.78 2.13 -6.12
C THR A 152 -7.29 1.93 -6.39
N ALA A 153 -6.88 0.68 -6.54
CA ALA A 153 -5.66 0.32 -7.24
C ALA A 153 -6.03 0.07 -8.70
N GLU A 154 -5.36 0.76 -9.62
CA GLU A 154 -5.62 0.68 -11.06
C GLU A 154 -4.34 0.26 -11.78
N LEU A 155 -4.41 -0.88 -12.46
CA LEU A 155 -3.33 -1.35 -13.31
C LEU A 155 -3.76 -1.20 -14.76
N ALA A 156 -3.08 -0.31 -15.47
CA ALA A 156 -3.27 -0.13 -16.90
C ALA A 156 -4.72 0.21 -17.30
N GLY A 157 -5.36 1.08 -16.49
CA GLY A 157 -6.75 1.51 -16.64
C GLY A 157 -7.79 0.52 -16.14
N LEU A 158 -7.38 -0.57 -15.48
CA LEU A 158 -8.29 -1.54 -14.86
C LEU A 158 -8.22 -1.44 -13.34
N THR A 159 -9.36 -1.22 -12.68
CA THR A 159 -9.47 -1.35 -11.23
C THR A 159 -9.21 -2.81 -10.81
N VAL A 160 -8.11 -3.04 -10.10
CA VAL A 160 -7.64 -4.35 -9.64
C VAL A 160 -7.81 -4.56 -8.14
N ASP A 161 -7.98 -3.50 -7.34
CA ASP A 161 -8.46 -3.57 -5.95
C ASP A 161 -9.15 -2.25 -5.57
N GLN A 162 -9.89 -2.24 -4.46
CA GLN A 162 -10.49 -1.02 -3.91
C GLN A 162 -10.66 -1.08 -2.39
N CYS A 163 -10.57 0.05 -1.71
CA CYS A 163 -10.76 0.19 -0.27
C CYS A 163 -11.61 1.41 0.06
N THR A 164 -12.63 1.25 0.91
CA THR A 164 -13.27 2.41 1.55
C THR A 164 -12.30 3.00 2.59
N LEU A 165 -12.30 4.32 2.74
CA LEU A 165 -11.53 4.98 3.79
C LEU A 165 -12.08 4.61 5.17
N VAL A 166 -11.18 4.29 6.11
CA VAL A 166 -11.48 4.12 7.53
C VAL A 166 -10.58 5.06 8.31
N ASP A 167 -11.17 6.03 9.01
CA ASP A 167 -10.43 7.13 9.65
C ASP A 167 -9.37 7.75 8.71
N ASP A 168 -9.82 8.14 7.51
CA ASP A 168 -9.01 8.70 6.41
C ASP A 168 -7.79 7.85 5.98
N ARG A 169 -7.82 6.53 6.25
CA ARG A 169 -6.77 5.58 5.88
C ARG A 169 -7.31 4.47 4.99
N PHE A 170 -6.44 3.92 4.15
CA PHE A 170 -6.77 2.79 3.30
C PHE A 170 -5.60 1.81 3.16
N THR A 171 -5.95 0.60 2.73
CA THR A 171 -5.00 -0.44 2.34
C THR A 171 -5.55 -1.17 1.12
N LEU A 172 -4.69 -1.40 0.13
CA LEU A 172 -4.94 -2.11 -1.12
C LEU A 172 -3.90 -3.23 -1.25
N LEU A 173 -4.23 -4.30 -1.94
CA LEU A 173 -3.26 -5.33 -2.33
C LEU A 173 -3.57 -5.81 -3.74
N ALA A 174 -2.67 -5.49 -4.66
CA ALA A 174 -2.91 -5.60 -6.09
C ALA A 174 -1.66 -6.08 -6.86
N PRO A 175 -1.84 -6.68 -8.04
CA PRO A 175 -0.73 -6.94 -8.95
C PRO A 175 -0.16 -5.63 -9.49
N ASP A 176 1.16 -5.54 -9.54
CA ASP A 176 1.95 -4.41 -10.02
C ASP A 176 3.08 -4.90 -10.96
N ASN A 177 3.76 -3.95 -11.61
CA ASN A 177 4.92 -4.17 -12.46
C ASN A 177 4.68 -5.30 -13.49
N TYR A 178 3.48 -5.33 -14.05
CA TYR A 178 3.05 -6.42 -14.91
C TYR A 178 2.97 -5.96 -16.36
N ARG A 179 3.87 -6.51 -17.18
CA ARG A 179 4.00 -6.12 -18.60
C ARG A 179 4.28 -4.61 -18.76
N VAL A 180 5.18 -4.07 -17.93
CA VAL A 180 5.59 -2.66 -17.85
C VAL A 180 4.51 -1.69 -17.35
N ASP A 181 3.28 -2.16 -17.12
CA ASP A 181 2.26 -1.34 -16.48
C ASP A 181 2.52 -1.30 -14.96
N THR A 182 2.47 -0.10 -14.38
CA THR A 182 2.58 0.14 -12.93
C THR A 182 1.25 0.56 -12.34
N LEU A 183 1.10 0.38 -11.03
CA LEU A 183 -0.10 0.78 -10.29
C LEU A 183 -0.25 2.30 -10.16
N ASP A 184 -1.50 2.72 -10.35
CA ASP A 184 -2.02 4.02 -9.93
C ASP A 184 -2.99 3.85 -8.78
N CYS A 185 -2.95 4.77 -7.82
CA CYS A 185 -3.93 4.86 -6.75
C CYS A 185 -4.84 6.05 -6.97
N THR A 186 -6.14 5.80 -7.16
CA THR A 186 -7.12 6.86 -7.45
C THR A 186 -8.13 7.01 -6.33
N LEU A 187 -8.27 8.24 -5.82
CA LEU A 187 -9.22 8.63 -4.80
C LEU A 187 -10.54 9.10 -5.43
N TYR A 188 -11.64 8.55 -4.93
CA TYR A 188 -12.99 8.94 -5.33
C TYR A 188 -13.80 9.43 -4.12
N ASP A 189 -14.70 10.38 -4.38
CA ASP A 189 -15.73 10.79 -3.42
C ASP A 189 -16.89 9.78 -3.34
N ALA A 190 -17.81 9.98 -2.40
CA ALA A 190 -18.96 9.11 -2.21
C ALA A 190 -19.95 9.06 -3.41
N LYS A 191 -19.79 9.94 -4.41
CA LYS A 191 -20.58 9.97 -5.64
C LYS A 191 -19.82 9.33 -6.82
N GLY A 192 -18.62 8.81 -6.60
CA GLY A 192 -17.77 8.24 -7.65
C GLY A 192 -17.08 9.29 -8.52
N ARG A 193 -16.92 10.52 -8.03
CA ARG A 193 -16.10 11.53 -8.73
C ARG A 193 -14.65 11.39 -8.28
N GLU A 194 -13.76 11.32 -9.25
CA GLU A 194 -12.31 11.34 -9.01
C GLU A 194 -11.90 12.66 -8.35
N LEU A 195 -11.06 12.56 -7.32
CA LEU A 195 -10.51 13.69 -6.57
C LEU A 195 -9.00 13.82 -6.75
N ALA A 196 -8.30 12.70 -6.82
CA ALA A 196 -6.85 12.64 -6.96
C ALA A 196 -6.43 11.28 -7.53
N THR A 197 -5.28 11.25 -8.21
CA THR A 197 -4.59 10.05 -8.65
C THR A 197 -3.11 10.28 -8.45
N GLU A 198 -2.42 9.33 -7.83
CA GLU A 198 -0.95 9.32 -7.71
C GLU A 198 -0.43 7.94 -8.15
N SER A 199 0.76 7.91 -8.73
CA SER A 199 1.45 6.65 -9.07
C SER A 199 2.45 6.29 -7.98
N LEU A 200 2.73 5.00 -7.79
CA LEU A 200 3.81 4.57 -6.90
C LEU A 200 5.21 4.97 -7.42
N TYR A 201 5.33 5.20 -8.73
CA TYR A 201 6.59 5.49 -9.40
C TYR A 201 6.43 6.77 -10.23
N GLU A 202 6.69 7.93 -9.62
CA GLU A 202 6.54 9.22 -10.30
C GLU A 202 7.70 9.60 -11.24
N GLU A 203 8.79 8.82 -11.31
CA GLU A 203 9.99 9.25 -12.06
C GLU A 203 10.06 8.82 -13.55
N ASP A 204 9.32 7.80 -14.02
CA ASP A 204 9.57 7.19 -15.34
C ASP A 204 8.52 7.46 -16.43
N ARG A 205 7.46 8.23 -16.16
CA ARG A 205 6.36 8.40 -17.13
C ARG A 205 6.56 9.49 -18.18
N GLU A 206 7.55 10.37 -18.03
CA GLU A 206 7.80 11.45 -19.01
C GLU A 206 8.49 10.98 -20.30
N ASP A 207 9.13 9.80 -20.33
CA ASP A 207 9.94 9.36 -21.48
C ASP A 207 9.19 8.50 -22.53
N ALA A 208 7.92 8.14 -22.31
CA ALA A 208 7.20 7.22 -23.21
C ALA A 208 6.38 7.90 -24.34
N ARG A 209 6.46 9.22 -24.52
CA ARG A 209 5.70 9.96 -25.56
C ARG A 209 6.57 10.67 -26.61
N GLY A 210 7.84 10.29 -26.75
CA GLY A 210 8.83 11.02 -27.56
C GLY A 210 9.25 10.44 -28.91
N ASP A 211 8.90 9.21 -29.29
CA ASP A 211 9.52 8.53 -30.45
C ASP A 211 8.52 8.01 -31.52
N GLU A 212 7.55 8.84 -31.92
CA GLU A 212 6.81 8.62 -33.19
C GLU A 212 6.72 9.92 -34.00
N GLU A 213 7.83 10.34 -34.61
CA GLU A 213 7.99 11.27 -35.76
C GLU A 213 9.51 11.21 -36.07
N ASP A 214 10.07 10.92 -37.24
CA ASP A 214 9.71 11.09 -38.63
C ASP A 214 10.83 10.34 -39.42
N ASP A 215 10.49 9.28 -40.17
CA ASP A 215 11.47 8.60 -41.04
C ASP A 215 11.07 8.93 -42.50
N GLY A 216 11.80 9.89 -43.06
CA GLY A 216 11.63 10.43 -44.41
C GLY A 216 12.16 9.54 -45.53
#